data_AF-Q04QD4-F1
#
_entry.id   AF-Q04QD4-F1
#
_cell.length_a   1.000
_cell.length_b   1.000
_cell.length_c   1.000
_cell.angle_alpha   90.00
_cell.angle_beta   90.00
_cell.angle_gamma   90.00
#
_symmetry.space_group_name_H-M   'P 1'
#
loop_
_entity.id
_entity.type
_entity.pdbx_description
1 polymer ?
#
loop_
_entity_poly.entity_id
_entity_poly.type
_entity_poly.pdbx_seq_one_letter_code
_entity_poly.pdbx_strand_id
1 'polypeptide(L)'
;MSVNSRTDAHKTFADLYRKQRSPEHQEQIDEVIQKSNDIFIRIDLMRKIDEEFEKKRQEENKKSEEDRPKRNSEKSATPTKTIPKPTRRTESNSSGGVGFLANLFGGNPAINKFAKESGTIDIGFLGRKLQVSGGVHNLFKFLKEDQIIATIQALRFCEQQGWRYWKPLVYNVVLNFNKLLNSIISLDSLFIDQISPEIFLNRATKLELYYARHLSREDCKDIIMTEVPELVRKDEKLVPKMPQIMAGLSYGVNLESGRPKMSDAIRAFHIVATKRMITWNEIVQQLNVPPINETKFQGSPDIIKEVETTLLRLADDIQTRLNRKHELQSLRERYFRIDDKGRMNFDFLNLIVDDYFENHVPENMQSASMKSSFKGTPHKLMYLLLRDFQASYAPILEGTVKIGSKNQSKDVIIMHPGLFKSDLEQINNLLRLLDAFNKKYPSFQYSFATYNEHTTSTVGVEDQITQNLLKLLGDAAAFMGKFAEKINIIVENHLLAKQYEASGKLNERVLVSKEKVIEEIKILHRFIPYCDSTIVSGNRLSGKTLEFAFLEMTKLFYNYAVIYKDKSTITKLTLHKKLDAELGSLTKEYERLSGKPYETKRMEET
;
A
#
# COMPACT_ATOMS: atom_id res chain seq x y z
N MET A 1 11.09 22.17 -33.57
CA MET A 1 9.99 22.81 -34.33
C MET A 1 9.06 21.70 -34.83
N SER A 2 7.75 21.60 -34.60
CA SER A 2 6.78 22.22 -33.68
C SER A 2 6.01 21.07 -32.98
N VAL A 3 5.70 21.21 -31.69
CA VAL A 3 4.79 20.29 -31.00
C VAL A 3 3.37 20.78 -31.30
N ASN A 4 2.73 20.24 -32.33
CA ASN A 4 1.33 20.55 -32.62
C ASN A 4 0.45 19.82 -31.60
N SER A 5 -0.40 20.56 -30.89
CA SER A 5 -1.36 19.95 -29.94
C SER A 5 -2.33 19.05 -30.71
N ARG A 6 -2.89 18.03 -30.05
CA ARG A 6 -3.89 17.13 -30.69
C ARG A 6 -5.10 17.92 -31.22
N THR A 7 -5.46 19.02 -30.58
CA THR A 7 -6.52 19.95 -31.02
C THR A 7 -6.13 20.68 -32.32
N ASP A 8 -4.88 21.10 -32.47
CA ASP A 8 -4.39 21.69 -33.72
C ASP A 8 -4.36 20.67 -34.86
N ALA A 9 -4.07 19.41 -34.55
CA ALA A 9 -4.19 18.31 -35.52
C ALA A 9 -5.64 18.11 -35.96
N HIS A 10 -6.61 18.11 -35.02
CA HIS A 10 -8.03 18.03 -35.36
C HIS A 10 -8.51 19.20 -36.23
N LYS A 11 -8.05 20.41 -35.96
CA LYS A 11 -8.33 21.59 -36.79
C LYS A 11 -7.72 21.45 -38.19
N THR A 12 -6.43 21.08 -38.26
CA THR A 12 -5.71 20.87 -39.52
C THR A 12 -6.37 19.77 -40.37
N PHE A 13 -6.81 18.68 -39.74
CA PHE A 13 -7.54 17.60 -40.40
C PHE A 13 -8.87 18.10 -40.99
N ALA A 14 -9.66 18.86 -40.21
CA ALA A 14 -10.93 19.40 -40.67
C ALA A 14 -10.75 20.40 -41.83
N ASP A 15 -9.71 21.24 -41.77
CA ASP A 15 -9.40 22.20 -42.84
C ASP A 15 -8.97 21.48 -44.13
N LEU A 16 -8.14 20.42 -44.02
CA LEU A 16 -7.76 19.59 -45.17
C LEU A 16 -8.97 18.85 -45.76
N TYR A 17 -9.87 18.33 -44.92
CA TYR A 17 -11.04 17.60 -45.41
C TYR A 17 -12.03 18.50 -46.15
N ARG A 18 -12.12 19.78 -45.75
CA ARG A 18 -13.00 20.79 -46.38
C ARG A 18 -12.45 21.38 -47.68
N LYS A 19 -11.20 21.10 -48.05
CA LYS A 19 -10.62 21.55 -49.34
C LYS A 19 -11.50 21.02 -50.47
N GLN A 20 -11.99 21.91 -51.35
CA GLN A 20 -12.81 21.51 -52.49
C GLN A 20 -12.00 20.67 -53.48
N ARG A 21 -12.48 19.46 -53.78
CA ARG A 21 -11.84 18.49 -54.68
C ARG A 21 -12.85 17.96 -55.70
N SER A 22 -12.37 17.34 -56.79
CA SER A 22 -13.23 16.56 -57.68
C SER A 22 -13.77 15.32 -56.96
N PRO A 23 -14.93 14.75 -57.38
CA PRO A 23 -15.53 13.60 -56.71
C PRO A 23 -14.59 12.39 -56.56
N GLU A 24 -13.85 12.06 -57.62
CA GLU A 24 -12.88 10.94 -57.61
C GLU A 24 -11.70 11.17 -56.66
N HIS A 25 -11.24 12.42 -56.52
CA HIS A 25 -10.18 12.78 -55.59
C HIS A 25 -10.68 12.77 -54.13
N GLN A 26 -11.93 13.17 -53.91
CA GLN A 26 -12.55 13.10 -52.58
C GLN A 26 -12.73 11.64 -52.11
N GLU A 27 -13.07 10.72 -53.02
CA GLU A 27 -13.20 9.29 -52.72
C GLU A 27 -11.88 8.65 -52.25
N GLN A 28 -10.75 9.03 -52.87
CA GLN A 28 -9.41 8.58 -52.44
C GLN A 28 -9.03 9.11 -51.05
N ILE A 29 -9.44 10.34 -50.73
CA ILE A 29 -9.26 10.93 -49.39
C ILE A 29 -10.10 10.17 -48.36
N ASP A 30 -11.36 9.83 -48.69
CA ASP A 30 -12.27 9.10 -47.80
C ASP A 30 -11.77 7.68 -47.51
N GLU A 31 -11.24 6.98 -48.52
CA GLU A 31 -10.69 5.61 -48.37
C GLU A 31 -9.50 5.57 -47.41
N VAL A 32 -8.64 6.59 -47.46
CA VAL A 32 -7.45 6.68 -46.62
C VAL A 32 -7.78 7.05 -45.16
N ILE A 33 -8.81 7.87 -44.94
CA ILE A 33 -9.29 8.19 -43.59
C ILE A 33 -9.78 6.95 -42.86
N GLN A 34 -10.34 5.97 -43.59
CA GLN A 34 -10.82 4.71 -43.03
C GLN A 34 -9.68 3.74 -42.67
N LYS A 35 -8.51 3.84 -43.32
CA LYS A 35 -7.39 2.89 -43.16
C LYS A 35 -6.56 3.06 -41.87
N SER A 36 -6.64 4.21 -41.19
CA SER A 36 -5.88 4.47 -39.95
C SER A 36 -6.74 5.18 -38.92
N ASN A 37 -6.50 4.97 -37.63
CA ASN A 37 -7.19 5.64 -36.51
C ASN A 37 -6.38 6.79 -35.87
N ASP A 38 -5.14 7.00 -36.29
CA ASP A 38 -4.30 8.10 -35.80
C ASP A 38 -4.47 9.35 -36.66
N ILE A 39 -4.78 10.48 -36.02
CA ILE A 39 -5.05 11.73 -36.71
C ILE A 39 -3.82 12.32 -37.40
N PHE A 40 -2.63 12.14 -36.84
CA PHE A 40 -1.41 12.65 -37.47
C PHE A 40 -1.09 11.88 -38.76
N ILE A 41 -1.33 10.57 -38.75
CA ILE A 41 -1.17 9.71 -39.93
C ILE A 41 -2.21 10.07 -41.00
N ARG A 42 -3.46 10.32 -40.62
CA ARG A 42 -4.51 10.75 -41.56
C ARG A 42 -4.16 12.08 -42.24
N ILE A 43 -3.69 13.07 -41.48
CA ILE A 43 -3.25 14.37 -42.02
C ILE A 43 -2.12 14.20 -43.03
N ASP A 44 -1.11 13.37 -42.72
CA ASP A 44 0.03 13.14 -43.60
C ASP A 44 -0.38 12.48 -44.93
N LEU A 45 -1.25 11.47 -44.85
CA LEU A 45 -1.72 10.76 -46.05
C LEU A 45 -2.63 11.64 -46.93
N MET A 46 -3.50 12.46 -46.33
CA MET A 46 -4.32 13.42 -47.08
C MET A 46 -3.47 14.44 -47.84
N ARG A 47 -2.38 14.94 -47.22
CA ARG A 47 -1.44 15.85 -47.87
C ARG A 47 -0.72 15.19 -49.04
N LYS A 48 -0.29 13.94 -48.89
CA LYS A 48 0.36 13.18 -49.98
C LYS A 48 -0.54 13.00 -51.20
N ILE A 49 -1.82 12.67 -50.98
CA ILE A 49 -2.79 12.55 -52.08
C ILE A 49 -2.99 13.90 -52.78
N ASP A 50 -3.15 14.99 -52.01
CA ASP A 50 -3.27 16.34 -52.57
C ASP A 50 -2.03 16.72 -53.41
N GLU A 51 -0.82 16.39 -52.93
CA GLU A 51 0.44 16.66 -53.64
C GLU A 51 0.61 15.82 -54.92
N GLU A 52 0.22 14.54 -54.90
CA GLU A 52 0.24 13.67 -56.07
C GLU A 52 -0.77 14.12 -57.13
N PHE A 53 -1.95 14.57 -56.71
CA PHE A 53 -2.98 15.09 -57.60
C PHE A 53 -2.56 16.42 -58.23
N GLU A 54 -1.95 17.33 -57.46
CA GLU A 54 -1.42 18.59 -57.99
C GLU A 54 -0.26 18.36 -58.98
N LYS A 55 0.59 17.35 -58.75
CA LYS A 55 1.63 16.95 -59.71
C LYS A 55 1.05 16.39 -61.02
N LYS A 56 0.07 15.48 -60.95
CA LYS A 56 -0.61 14.95 -62.14
C LYS A 56 -1.30 16.05 -62.96
N ARG A 57 -1.96 16.99 -62.30
CA ARG A 57 -2.63 18.12 -62.97
C ARG A 57 -1.64 19.08 -63.66
N GLN A 58 -0.44 19.27 -63.08
CA GLN A 58 0.62 20.06 -63.73
C GLN A 58 1.25 19.34 -64.93
N GLU A 59 1.27 18.00 -64.94
CA GLU A 59 1.71 17.20 -66.08
C GLU A 59 0.65 17.14 -67.20
N GLU A 60 -0.65 17.14 -66.85
CA GLU A 60 -1.76 17.18 -67.80
C GLU A 60 -1.94 18.57 -68.43
N ASN A 61 -1.84 19.66 -67.65
CA ASN A 61 -1.94 21.02 -68.19
C ASN A 61 -0.79 21.40 -69.13
N LYS A 62 0.36 20.69 -69.08
CA LYS A 62 1.43 20.84 -70.08
C LYS A 62 1.12 20.15 -71.43
N LYS A 63 0.09 19.29 -71.48
CA LYS A 63 -0.34 18.57 -72.69
C LYS A 63 -1.58 19.18 -73.36
N SER A 64 -2.24 20.15 -72.74
CA SER A 64 -3.58 20.63 -73.17
C SER A 64 -3.62 22.07 -73.70
N GLU A 65 -2.48 22.62 -74.15
CA GLU A 65 -2.39 23.99 -74.71
C GLU A 65 -2.54 24.05 -76.25
N GLU A 66 -3.05 23.00 -76.90
CA GLU A 66 -3.49 23.04 -78.30
C GLU A 66 -5.01 22.77 -78.39
N ASP A 67 -5.68 23.62 -79.18
CA ASP A 67 -7.09 23.62 -79.57
C ASP A 67 -8.17 24.32 -78.70
N ARG A 68 -8.52 25.53 -79.17
CA ARG A 68 -9.82 26.22 -79.03
C ARG A 68 -10.65 25.94 -80.31
N PRO A 69 -12.01 26.01 -80.35
CA PRO A 69 -12.71 27.32 -80.28
C PRO A 69 -14.24 27.40 -79.91
N LYS A 70 -14.63 28.62 -79.44
CA LYS A 70 -15.77 29.56 -79.78
C LYS A 70 -17.30 29.24 -79.66
N ARG A 71 -17.99 30.21 -78.98
CA ARG A 71 -19.26 30.97 -79.29
C ARG A 71 -20.63 30.24 -79.16
N ASN A 72 -21.80 30.84 -78.82
CA ASN A 72 -22.25 32.20 -78.42
C ASN A 72 -23.74 32.18 -77.93
N SER A 73 -24.09 33.18 -77.10
CA SER A 73 -25.32 34.03 -77.05
C SER A 73 -26.74 33.51 -76.68
N GLU A 74 -27.30 34.20 -75.67
CA GLU A 74 -28.71 34.27 -75.19
C GLU A 74 -29.65 35.07 -76.11
N LYS A 75 -30.98 34.87 -75.94
CA LYS A 75 -32.03 35.90 -76.13
C LYS A 75 -33.33 35.56 -75.35
N SER A 76 -34.05 36.63 -75.02
CA SER A 76 -35.10 36.84 -74.01
C SER A 76 -36.55 36.78 -74.53
N ALA A 77 -37.54 36.61 -73.63
CA ALA A 77 -38.84 37.34 -73.58
C ALA A 77 -39.84 36.78 -72.51
N THR A 78 -40.55 37.68 -71.83
CA THR A 78 -41.71 37.51 -70.91
C THR A 78 -43.06 37.50 -71.69
N PRO A 79 -44.19 36.97 -71.17
CA PRO A 79 -45.14 37.83 -70.41
C PRO A 79 -46.05 37.17 -69.32
N THR A 80 -46.54 38.10 -68.49
CA THR A 80 -47.59 38.31 -67.45
C THR A 80 -48.89 37.47 -67.31
N LYS A 81 -49.46 37.56 -66.07
CA LYS A 81 -50.86 37.37 -65.54
C LYS A 81 -51.21 35.95 -65.01
N THR A 82 -51.88 35.70 -63.86
CA THR A 82 -52.91 36.44 -63.07
C THR A 82 -53.10 35.78 -61.67
N ILE A 83 -53.60 36.52 -60.68
CA ILE A 83 -54.09 36.06 -59.35
C ILE A 83 -55.63 35.89 -59.40
N PRO A 84 -56.25 35.02 -58.56
CA PRO A 84 -57.19 35.54 -57.55
C PRO A 84 -57.02 34.93 -56.14
N LYS A 85 -57.56 35.67 -55.17
CA LYS A 85 -57.46 35.53 -53.70
C LYS A 85 -58.82 34.99 -53.14
N PRO A 86 -59.14 35.14 -51.85
CA PRO A 86 -59.11 34.19 -50.73
C PRO A 86 -60.49 33.65 -50.27
N THR A 87 -60.56 32.82 -49.22
CA THR A 87 -61.79 32.71 -48.39
C THR A 87 -61.50 32.37 -46.92
N ARG A 88 -62.46 32.77 -46.07
CA ARG A 88 -62.36 33.14 -44.64
C ARG A 88 -62.60 31.98 -43.64
N ARG A 89 -62.05 32.21 -42.44
CA ARG A 89 -62.45 31.84 -41.05
C ARG A 89 -63.70 30.98 -40.85
N THR A 90 -63.59 30.05 -39.90
CA THR A 90 -64.55 29.88 -38.79
C THR A 90 -63.85 29.30 -37.56
N GLU A 91 -63.96 29.99 -36.43
CA GLU A 91 -63.82 29.41 -35.09
C GLU A 91 -64.98 28.45 -34.85
N SER A 92 -64.72 27.31 -34.22
CA SER A 92 -65.70 26.68 -33.33
C SER A 92 -64.97 25.80 -32.31
N ASN A 93 -65.13 26.16 -31.04
CA ASN A 93 -64.93 25.26 -29.92
C ASN A 93 -65.95 24.11 -30.06
N SER A 94 -65.49 22.88 -30.10
CA SER A 94 -66.30 21.75 -29.63
C SER A 94 -65.41 20.71 -28.95
N SER A 95 -65.70 20.56 -27.66
CA SER A 95 -65.26 19.53 -26.75
C SER A 95 -65.72 18.14 -27.20
N GLY A 96 -64.86 17.13 -27.00
CA GLY A 96 -65.25 15.74 -26.79
C GLY A 96 -65.36 14.88 -28.05
N GLY A 97 -64.47 13.90 -28.18
CA GLY A 97 -64.55 12.89 -29.24
C GLY A 97 -63.34 11.96 -29.27
N VAL A 98 -63.35 10.96 -28.42
CA VAL A 98 -62.34 9.90 -28.27
C VAL A 98 -62.32 8.97 -29.48
N GLY A 99 -61.10 8.64 -29.94
CA GLY A 99 -60.70 7.25 -30.20
C GLY A 99 -61.31 6.52 -31.40
N PHE A 100 -60.87 6.86 -32.62
CA PHE A 100 -60.71 5.86 -33.69
C PHE A 100 -59.71 6.32 -34.76
N LEU A 101 -59.67 7.62 -35.07
CA LEU A 101 -58.77 8.18 -36.08
C LEU A 101 -57.33 8.44 -35.60
N ALA A 102 -57.07 8.43 -34.28
CA ALA A 102 -55.73 8.57 -33.72
C ALA A 102 -54.85 7.30 -33.91
N ASN A 103 -55.46 6.13 -34.10
CA ASN A 103 -54.73 4.86 -34.30
C ASN A 103 -54.38 4.58 -35.77
N LEU A 104 -55.06 5.21 -36.73
CA LEU A 104 -54.73 5.12 -38.16
C LEU A 104 -53.78 6.24 -38.63
N PHE A 105 -53.70 7.34 -37.88
CA PHE A 105 -52.86 8.49 -38.20
C PHE A 105 -52.09 9.00 -36.96
N GLY A 106 -51.13 8.22 -36.48
CA GLY A 106 -49.82 8.83 -36.17
C GLY A 106 -49.25 8.77 -34.75
N GLY A 107 -48.38 7.80 -34.50
CA GLY A 107 -47.39 7.80 -33.41
C GLY A 107 -47.70 6.87 -32.25
N ASN A 108 -46.70 6.13 -31.76
CA ASN A 108 -46.83 5.26 -30.59
C ASN A 108 -47.15 6.11 -29.33
N PRO A 109 -48.31 5.90 -28.65
CA PRO A 109 -48.73 6.73 -27.52
C PRO A 109 -47.73 6.79 -26.37
N ALA A 110 -47.00 5.69 -26.13
CA ALA A 110 -45.99 5.62 -25.08
C ALA A 110 -44.76 6.48 -25.41
N ILE A 111 -44.36 6.52 -26.69
CA ILE A 111 -43.26 7.38 -27.16
C ILE A 111 -43.68 8.85 -27.09
N ASN A 112 -44.93 9.16 -27.45
CA ASN A 112 -45.46 10.54 -27.37
C ASN A 112 -45.50 11.06 -25.93
N LYS A 113 -45.93 10.21 -24.99
CA LYS A 113 -45.91 10.52 -23.56
C LYS A 113 -44.48 10.74 -23.05
N PHE A 114 -43.58 9.81 -23.37
CA PHE A 114 -42.17 9.91 -23.00
C PHE A 114 -41.52 11.21 -23.52
N ALA A 115 -41.68 11.51 -24.81
CA ALA A 115 -41.13 12.73 -25.42
C ALA A 115 -41.62 14.01 -24.72
N LYS A 116 -42.91 14.07 -24.35
CA LYS A 116 -43.48 15.21 -23.62
C LYS A 116 -42.97 15.32 -22.18
N GLU A 117 -42.70 14.20 -21.51
CA GLU A 117 -42.23 14.15 -20.13
C GLU A 117 -40.72 14.40 -20.02
N SER A 118 -39.92 13.84 -20.92
CA SER A 118 -38.46 13.95 -20.91
C SER A 118 -37.95 15.20 -21.63
N GLY A 119 -38.63 15.64 -22.70
CA GLY A 119 -38.13 16.68 -23.62
C GLY A 119 -36.95 16.20 -24.48
N THR A 120 -36.77 14.90 -24.68
CA THR A 120 -35.61 14.32 -25.38
C THR A 120 -35.86 13.92 -26.84
N ILE A 121 -37.11 13.91 -27.29
CA ILE A 121 -37.51 13.52 -28.66
C ILE A 121 -38.42 14.61 -29.23
N ASP A 122 -38.09 15.11 -30.43
CA ASP A 122 -38.96 15.95 -31.22
C ASP A 122 -39.84 15.06 -32.12
N ILE A 123 -41.15 15.28 -32.05
CA ILE A 123 -42.16 14.50 -32.78
C ILE A 123 -42.66 15.33 -33.97
N GLY A 124 -42.32 14.90 -35.19
CA GLY A 124 -42.77 15.53 -36.43
C GLY A 124 -44.26 15.32 -36.73
N PHE A 125 -44.73 15.89 -37.85
CA PHE A 125 -46.14 15.84 -38.26
C PHE A 125 -46.73 14.41 -38.21
N LEU A 126 -47.86 14.26 -37.49
CA LEU A 126 -48.55 12.99 -37.23
C LEU A 126 -47.66 11.89 -36.61
N GLY A 127 -46.63 12.23 -35.81
CA GLY A 127 -45.83 11.22 -35.11
C GLY A 127 -44.96 10.33 -36.01
N ARG A 128 -44.80 10.68 -37.30
CA ARG A 128 -44.13 9.85 -38.31
C ARG A 128 -42.62 10.06 -38.38
N LYS A 129 -42.12 11.18 -37.89
CA LYS A 129 -40.68 11.51 -37.86
C LYS A 129 -40.24 11.71 -36.41
N LEU A 130 -39.54 10.74 -35.85
CA LEU A 130 -38.90 10.85 -34.54
C LEU A 130 -37.48 11.36 -34.74
N GLN A 131 -37.10 12.43 -34.04
CA GLN A 131 -35.73 12.94 -34.01
C GLN A 131 -35.34 13.21 -32.56
N VAL A 132 -34.06 13.06 -32.24
CA VAL A 132 -33.56 13.45 -30.92
C VAL A 132 -33.65 14.97 -30.81
N SER A 133 -34.18 15.47 -29.69
CA SER A 133 -34.38 16.91 -29.51
C SER A 133 -33.05 17.64 -29.37
N GLY A 134 -32.96 18.85 -29.93
CA GLY A 134 -31.78 19.71 -29.80
C GLY A 134 -31.41 20.02 -28.35
N GLY A 135 -32.37 19.96 -27.41
CA GLY A 135 -32.12 20.11 -25.98
C GLY A 135 -31.21 19.03 -25.37
N VAL A 136 -31.11 17.85 -26.00
CA VAL A 136 -30.18 16.79 -25.60
C VAL A 136 -28.73 17.20 -25.83
N HIS A 137 -28.44 18.04 -26.83
CA HIS A 137 -27.09 18.50 -27.12
C HIS A 137 -26.52 19.36 -25.97
N ASN A 138 -27.40 20.05 -25.24
CA ASN A 138 -27.00 20.88 -24.10
C ASN A 138 -26.45 20.06 -22.94
N LEU A 139 -26.79 18.77 -22.85
CA LEU A 139 -26.18 17.87 -21.86
C LEU A 139 -24.69 17.68 -22.13
N PHE A 140 -24.22 17.76 -23.38
CA PHE A 140 -22.83 17.47 -23.75
C PHE A 140 -21.95 18.73 -23.87
N LYS A 141 -22.58 19.92 -24.01
CA LYS A 141 -21.89 21.21 -24.19
C LYS A 141 -21.84 22.10 -22.95
N PHE A 142 -22.09 21.54 -21.77
CA PHE A 142 -22.26 22.35 -20.55
C PHE A 142 -20.95 22.86 -19.94
N LEU A 143 -19.84 22.13 -20.13
CA LEU A 143 -18.56 22.48 -19.52
C LEU A 143 -17.69 23.32 -20.45
N LYS A 144 -17.02 24.33 -19.87
CA LYS A 144 -15.97 25.09 -20.56
C LYS A 144 -14.68 24.28 -20.68
N GLU A 145 -13.84 24.61 -21.66
CA GLU A 145 -12.58 23.90 -21.91
C GLU A 145 -11.64 23.90 -20.70
N ASP A 146 -11.52 25.02 -19.98
CA ASP A 146 -10.71 25.13 -18.76
C ASP A 146 -11.22 24.23 -17.63
N GLN A 147 -12.54 24.11 -17.48
CA GLN A 147 -13.20 23.20 -16.54
C GLN A 147 -12.95 21.73 -16.89
N ILE A 148 -13.07 21.39 -18.18
CA ILE A 148 -12.79 20.05 -18.68
C ILE A 148 -11.34 19.67 -18.39
N ILE A 149 -10.39 20.53 -18.78
CA ILE A 149 -8.95 20.28 -18.61
C ILE A 149 -8.61 20.09 -17.13
N ALA A 150 -9.07 21.00 -16.26
CA ALA A 150 -8.78 20.94 -14.83
C ALA A 150 -9.35 19.67 -14.19
N THR A 151 -10.60 19.32 -14.51
CA THR A 151 -11.28 18.15 -13.95
C THR A 151 -10.62 16.84 -14.40
N ILE A 152 -10.26 16.72 -15.68
CA ILE A 152 -9.57 15.54 -16.20
C ILE A 152 -8.17 15.41 -15.61
N GLN A 153 -7.45 16.52 -15.43
CA GLN A 153 -6.15 16.51 -14.74
C GLN A 153 -6.30 16.01 -13.29
N ALA A 154 -7.30 16.48 -12.56
CA ALA A 154 -7.60 16.03 -11.20
C ALA A 154 -7.95 14.54 -11.13
N LEU A 155 -8.81 14.05 -12.02
CA LEU A 155 -9.21 12.64 -12.03
C LEU A 155 -8.08 11.70 -12.46
N ARG A 156 -7.20 12.14 -13.37
CA ARG A 156 -5.97 11.39 -13.70
C ARG A 156 -5.00 11.33 -12.51
N PHE A 157 -4.84 12.43 -11.78
CA PHE A 157 -4.06 12.43 -10.55
C PHE A 157 -4.64 11.45 -9.52
N CYS A 158 -5.97 11.44 -9.36
CA CYS A 158 -6.67 10.49 -8.50
C CYS A 158 -6.51 9.03 -8.95
N GLU A 159 -6.53 8.76 -10.26
CA GLU A 159 -6.25 7.42 -10.79
C GLU A 159 -4.82 6.97 -10.49
N GLN A 160 -3.85 7.87 -10.56
CA GLN A 160 -2.44 7.55 -10.31
C GLN A 160 -2.09 7.42 -8.82
N GLN A 161 -2.67 8.28 -7.97
CA GLN A 161 -2.27 8.40 -6.56
C GLN A 161 -3.33 7.88 -5.58
N GLY A 162 -4.59 7.75 -6.00
CA GLY A 162 -5.71 7.43 -5.12
C GLY A 162 -5.55 6.10 -4.37
N TRP A 163 -4.92 5.10 -4.98
CA TRP A 163 -4.69 3.80 -4.36
C TRP A 163 -3.86 3.88 -3.07
N ARG A 164 -3.02 4.92 -2.94
CA ARG A 164 -2.18 5.18 -1.75
C ARG A 164 -2.98 5.66 -0.55
N TYR A 165 -4.21 6.13 -0.75
CA TYR A 165 -5.02 6.74 0.30
C TYR A 165 -6.34 6.02 0.51
N TRP A 166 -6.92 5.50 -0.57
CA TRP A 166 -8.28 5.00 -0.59
C TRP A 166 -8.35 3.48 -0.48
N LYS A 167 -9.47 2.98 0.03
CA LYS A 167 -9.85 1.57 -0.12
C LYS A 167 -10.23 1.27 -1.58
N PRO A 168 -10.22 0.00 -2.01
CA PRO A 168 -10.54 -0.38 -3.38
C PRO A 168 -11.87 0.18 -3.90
N LEU A 169 -12.93 0.15 -3.07
CA LEU A 169 -14.24 0.71 -3.42
C LEU A 169 -14.15 2.19 -3.86
N VAL A 170 -13.61 3.06 -3.01
CA VAL A 170 -13.50 4.51 -3.29
C VAL A 170 -12.68 4.75 -4.56
N TYR A 171 -11.54 4.07 -4.70
CA TYR A 171 -10.71 4.17 -5.90
C TYR A 171 -11.48 3.77 -7.16
N ASN A 172 -12.20 2.65 -7.13
CA ASN A 172 -12.92 2.14 -8.28
C ASN A 172 -14.13 3.00 -8.66
N VAL A 173 -14.81 3.62 -7.69
CA VAL A 173 -15.87 4.61 -7.93
C VAL A 173 -15.31 5.82 -8.67
N VAL A 174 -14.21 6.41 -8.17
CA VAL A 174 -13.56 7.56 -8.81
C VAL A 174 -13.03 7.20 -10.20
N LEU A 175 -12.45 6.01 -10.37
CA LEU A 175 -11.98 5.52 -11.66
C LEU A 175 -13.13 5.34 -12.66
N ASN A 176 -14.26 4.78 -12.24
CA ASN A 176 -15.45 4.66 -13.08
C ASN A 176 -15.95 6.04 -13.51
N PHE A 177 -15.96 7.01 -12.58
CA PHE A 177 -16.36 8.38 -12.87
C PHE A 177 -15.40 9.09 -13.83
N ASN A 178 -14.09 8.88 -13.70
CA ASN A 178 -13.10 9.37 -14.67
C ASN A 178 -13.40 8.84 -16.08
N LYS A 179 -13.67 7.53 -16.20
CA LYS A 179 -14.01 6.90 -17.48
C LYS A 179 -15.33 7.42 -18.05
N LEU A 180 -16.33 7.68 -17.19
CA LEU A 180 -17.61 8.31 -17.57
C LEU A 180 -17.39 9.71 -18.17
N LEU A 181 -16.71 10.60 -17.45
CA LEU A 181 -16.48 11.97 -17.93
C LEU A 181 -15.66 12.01 -19.22
N ASN A 182 -14.59 11.22 -19.34
CA ASN A 182 -13.84 11.12 -20.60
C ASN A 182 -14.73 10.63 -21.75
N SER A 183 -15.64 9.68 -21.48
CA SER A 183 -16.57 9.19 -22.50
C SER A 183 -17.54 10.28 -22.95
N ILE A 184 -18.09 11.08 -22.02
CA ILE A 184 -18.96 12.24 -22.33
C ILE A 184 -18.22 13.24 -23.23
N ILE A 185 -17.01 13.66 -22.83
CA ILE A 185 -16.20 14.64 -23.57
C ILE A 185 -15.87 14.14 -24.98
N SER A 186 -15.56 12.85 -25.12
CA SER A 186 -15.22 12.27 -26.43
C SER A 186 -16.37 12.30 -27.45
N LEU A 187 -17.61 12.37 -26.96
CA LEU A 187 -18.81 12.39 -27.81
C LEU A 187 -19.26 13.82 -28.15
N ASP A 188 -18.70 14.87 -27.55
CA ASP A 188 -19.08 16.27 -27.82
C ASP A 188 -18.94 16.64 -29.31
N SER A 189 -17.87 16.15 -29.95
CA SER A 189 -17.65 16.34 -31.39
C SER A 189 -18.72 15.71 -32.28
N LEU A 190 -19.47 14.71 -31.80
CA LEU A 190 -20.49 13.99 -32.57
C LEU A 190 -21.81 14.76 -32.72
N PHE A 191 -22.05 15.74 -31.85
CA PHE A 191 -23.28 16.54 -31.87
C PHE A 191 -23.23 17.72 -32.83
N ILE A 192 -22.06 18.00 -33.41
CA ILE A 192 -21.87 19.07 -34.40
C ILE A 192 -22.37 18.61 -35.79
N ASP A 193 -22.29 17.31 -36.09
CA ASP A 193 -22.51 16.75 -37.43
C ASP A 193 -23.92 16.16 -37.66
N GLN A 194 -24.89 16.39 -36.75
CA GLN A 194 -26.25 15.80 -36.82
C GLN A 194 -26.25 14.28 -37.10
N ILE A 195 -25.33 13.57 -36.46
CA ILE A 195 -25.05 12.16 -36.70
C ILE A 195 -26.30 11.30 -36.42
N SER A 196 -26.48 10.24 -37.20
CA SER A 196 -27.62 9.34 -37.03
C SER A 196 -27.61 8.69 -35.63
N PRO A 197 -28.80 8.45 -35.02
CA PRO A 197 -28.90 7.83 -33.71
C PRO A 197 -28.15 6.49 -33.59
N GLU A 198 -28.11 5.70 -34.65
CA GLU A 198 -27.41 4.41 -34.69
C GLU A 198 -25.89 4.58 -34.57
N ILE A 199 -25.32 5.57 -35.27
CA ILE A 199 -23.89 5.87 -35.19
C ILE A 199 -23.55 6.43 -33.80
N PHE A 200 -24.44 7.23 -33.21
CA PHE A 200 -24.27 7.69 -31.83
C PHE A 200 -24.21 6.50 -30.85
N LEU A 201 -25.20 5.61 -30.88
CA LEU A 201 -25.26 4.43 -29.98
C LEU A 201 -24.03 3.52 -30.12
N ASN A 202 -23.57 3.29 -31.36
CA ASN A 202 -22.35 2.51 -31.61
C ASN A 202 -21.09 3.15 -30.99
N ARG A 203 -21.03 4.48 -30.89
CA ARG A 203 -19.90 5.20 -30.28
C ARG A 203 -20.10 5.43 -28.77
N ALA A 204 -21.35 5.47 -28.30
CA ALA A 204 -21.72 5.80 -26.93
C ALA A 204 -21.73 4.59 -25.97
N THR A 205 -21.53 3.35 -26.45
CA THR A 205 -21.59 2.13 -25.60
C THR A 205 -20.77 2.22 -24.32
N LYS A 206 -19.57 2.83 -24.37
CA LYS A 206 -18.73 3.04 -23.18
C LYS A 206 -19.37 4.03 -22.19
N LEU A 207 -19.94 5.12 -22.69
CA LEU A 207 -20.67 6.09 -21.87
C LEU A 207 -21.85 5.39 -21.19
N GLU A 208 -22.66 4.63 -21.93
CA GLU A 208 -23.83 3.95 -21.39
C GLU A 208 -23.44 2.98 -20.26
N LEU A 209 -22.37 2.22 -20.46
CA LEU A 209 -21.85 1.28 -19.47
C LEU A 209 -21.35 1.99 -18.19
N TYR A 210 -20.50 3.01 -18.31
CA TYR A 210 -19.97 3.72 -17.12
C TYR A 210 -21.05 4.52 -16.40
N TYR A 211 -22.03 5.04 -17.14
CA TYR A 211 -23.16 5.77 -16.59
C TYR A 211 -24.11 4.83 -15.82
N ALA A 212 -24.42 3.66 -16.39
CA ALA A 212 -25.18 2.63 -15.69
C ALA A 212 -24.48 2.16 -14.40
N ARG A 213 -23.15 1.96 -14.42
CA ARG A 213 -22.37 1.67 -13.19
C ARG A 213 -22.38 2.79 -12.18
N HIS A 214 -22.39 4.04 -12.64
CA HIS A 214 -22.47 5.20 -11.75
C HIS A 214 -23.83 5.25 -11.04
N LEU A 215 -24.92 4.98 -11.75
CA LEU A 215 -26.28 4.96 -11.20
C LEU A 215 -26.59 3.72 -10.36
N SER A 216 -25.81 2.64 -10.48
CA SER A 216 -26.06 1.40 -9.73
C SER A 216 -25.75 1.50 -8.23
N ARG A 217 -25.20 2.63 -7.76
CA ARG A 217 -24.88 2.87 -6.35
C ARG A 217 -25.29 4.29 -5.94
N GLU A 218 -25.90 4.40 -4.77
CA GLU A 218 -26.38 5.67 -4.22
C GLU A 218 -25.24 6.53 -3.66
N ASP A 219 -24.19 5.91 -3.11
CA ASP A 219 -23.05 6.57 -2.47
C ASP A 219 -22.01 7.15 -3.46
N CYS A 220 -22.13 6.84 -4.76
CA CYS A 220 -21.21 7.30 -5.80
C CYS A 220 -21.00 8.82 -5.76
N LYS A 221 -22.09 9.59 -5.65
CA LYS A 221 -22.05 11.05 -5.64
C LYS A 221 -21.27 11.58 -4.44
N ASP A 222 -21.54 11.05 -3.25
CA ASP A 222 -20.90 11.49 -2.01
C ASP A 222 -19.42 11.15 -1.99
N ILE A 223 -19.06 9.95 -2.46
CA ILE A 223 -17.66 9.53 -2.62
C ILE A 223 -16.92 10.51 -3.55
N ILE A 224 -17.45 10.79 -4.74
CA ILE A 224 -16.79 11.67 -5.71
C ILE A 224 -16.64 13.08 -5.16
N MET A 225 -17.70 13.63 -4.57
CA MET A 225 -17.72 15.03 -4.09
C MET A 225 -16.92 15.23 -2.80
N THR A 226 -16.59 14.17 -2.08
CA THR A 226 -15.78 14.22 -0.85
C THR A 226 -14.32 13.87 -1.12
N GLU A 227 -14.08 12.68 -1.69
CA GLU A 227 -12.74 12.09 -1.77
C GLU A 227 -11.86 12.77 -2.82
N VAL A 228 -12.43 13.08 -4.00
CA VAL A 228 -11.65 13.72 -5.08
C VAL A 228 -11.12 15.09 -4.64
N PRO A 229 -11.94 16.01 -4.10
CA PRO A 229 -11.41 17.29 -3.61
C PRO A 229 -10.40 17.12 -2.47
N GLU A 230 -10.61 16.19 -1.54
CA GLU A 230 -9.66 15.94 -0.45
C GLU A 230 -8.28 15.49 -0.93
N LEU A 231 -8.23 14.59 -1.92
CA LEU A 231 -6.96 14.16 -2.50
C LEU A 231 -6.32 15.28 -3.31
N VAL A 232 -7.11 16.02 -4.11
CA VAL A 232 -6.61 17.14 -4.93
C VAL A 232 -6.02 18.26 -4.07
N ARG A 233 -6.54 18.51 -2.85
CA ARG A 233 -5.96 19.50 -1.93
C ARG A 233 -4.51 19.21 -1.53
N LYS A 234 -4.04 17.98 -1.72
CA LYS A 234 -2.65 17.57 -1.44
C LYS A 234 -1.69 17.88 -2.61
N ASP A 235 -2.20 18.32 -3.76
CA ASP A 235 -1.38 18.70 -4.92
C ASP A 235 -1.38 20.22 -5.13
N GLU A 236 -0.24 20.85 -4.91
CA GLU A 236 -0.07 22.31 -5.00
C GLU A 236 -0.39 22.88 -6.39
N LYS A 237 -0.30 22.08 -7.47
CA LYS A 237 -0.56 22.53 -8.84
C LYS A 237 -2.05 22.49 -9.19
N LEU A 238 -2.81 21.60 -8.56
CA LEU A 238 -4.25 21.44 -8.80
C LEU A 238 -5.09 22.29 -7.84
N VAL A 239 -4.59 22.60 -6.64
CA VAL A 239 -5.29 23.46 -5.66
C VAL A 239 -5.82 24.77 -6.25
N PRO A 240 -5.04 25.57 -7.03
CA PRO A 240 -5.54 26.81 -7.63
C PRO A 240 -6.68 26.61 -8.64
N LYS A 241 -6.83 25.39 -9.18
CA LYS A 241 -7.87 25.02 -10.15
C LYS A 241 -9.10 24.39 -9.51
N MET A 242 -9.17 24.35 -8.17
CA MET A 242 -10.26 23.72 -7.43
C MET A 242 -11.66 24.21 -7.87
N PRO A 243 -11.93 25.51 -8.11
CA PRO A 243 -13.25 25.94 -8.57
C PRO A 243 -13.67 25.30 -9.90
N GLN A 244 -12.74 25.21 -10.86
CA GLN A 244 -12.96 24.58 -12.16
C GLN A 244 -13.18 23.07 -12.03
N ILE A 245 -12.40 22.41 -11.16
CA ILE A 245 -12.54 20.99 -10.85
C ILE A 245 -13.92 20.72 -10.25
N MET A 246 -14.31 21.49 -9.24
CA MET A 246 -15.62 21.34 -8.58
C MET A 246 -16.79 21.54 -9.54
N ALA A 247 -16.67 22.46 -10.51
CA ALA A 247 -17.68 22.65 -11.55
C ALA A 247 -17.83 21.40 -12.44
N GLY A 248 -16.71 20.79 -12.87
CA GLY A 248 -16.73 19.58 -13.68
C GLY A 248 -17.24 18.35 -12.93
N LEU A 249 -16.82 18.17 -11.67
CA LEU A 249 -17.35 17.11 -10.79
C LEU A 249 -18.86 17.28 -10.60
N SER A 250 -19.31 18.49 -10.25
CA SER A 250 -20.72 18.82 -10.03
C SER A 250 -21.58 18.57 -11.27
N TYR A 251 -21.06 18.88 -12.46
CA TYR A 251 -21.75 18.55 -13.70
C TYR A 251 -21.94 17.04 -13.86
N GLY A 252 -20.88 16.25 -13.71
CA GLY A 252 -20.94 14.80 -13.92
C GLY A 252 -21.84 14.07 -12.93
N VAL A 253 -21.84 14.47 -11.65
CA VAL A 253 -22.67 13.81 -10.61
C VAL A 253 -24.15 14.24 -10.65
N ASN A 254 -24.49 15.35 -11.31
CA ASN A 254 -25.86 15.87 -11.35
C ASN A 254 -26.55 15.63 -12.71
N LEU A 255 -26.00 14.76 -13.56
CA LEU A 255 -26.56 14.41 -14.87
C LEU A 255 -28.00 13.84 -14.82
N GLU A 256 -28.43 13.35 -13.65
CA GLU A 256 -29.77 12.80 -13.44
C GLU A 256 -30.74 13.77 -12.72
N SER A 257 -30.22 14.92 -12.27
CA SER A 257 -30.99 15.93 -11.52
C SER A 257 -31.69 16.96 -12.41
N GLY A 258 -31.32 17.05 -13.69
CA GLY A 258 -31.84 18.02 -14.66
C GLY A 258 -32.91 17.49 -15.60
N ARG A 259 -33.39 18.36 -16.49
CA ARG A 259 -34.24 18.01 -17.63
C ARG A 259 -33.59 18.53 -18.94
N PRO A 260 -33.26 17.66 -19.91
CA PRO A 260 -33.43 16.21 -19.86
C PRO A 260 -32.44 15.51 -18.92
N LYS A 261 -32.82 14.34 -18.40
CA LYS A 261 -31.91 13.44 -17.69
C LYS A 261 -30.97 12.74 -18.68
N MET A 262 -29.76 12.39 -18.26
CA MET A 262 -28.84 11.64 -19.13
C MET A 262 -29.38 10.24 -19.45
N SER A 263 -30.04 9.57 -18.48
CA SER A 263 -30.70 8.28 -18.76
C SER A 263 -31.80 8.41 -19.82
N ASP A 264 -32.61 9.47 -19.75
CA ASP A 264 -33.67 9.75 -20.73
C ASP A 264 -33.12 10.18 -22.10
N ALA A 265 -31.96 10.84 -22.13
CA ALA A 265 -31.26 11.18 -23.37
C ALA A 265 -30.76 9.91 -24.08
N ILE A 266 -30.09 9.00 -23.37
CA ILE A 266 -29.64 7.71 -23.91
C ILE A 266 -30.84 6.89 -24.40
N ARG A 267 -31.91 6.82 -23.61
CA ARG A 267 -33.16 6.16 -24.00
C ARG A 267 -33.75 6.74 -25.28
N ALA A 268 -33.70 8.06 -25.46
CA ALA A 268 -34.18 8.69 -26.68
C ALA A 268 -33.43 8.22 -27.93
N PHE A 269 -32.11 8.09 -27.86
CA PHE A 269 -31.32 7.54 -28.97
C PHE A 269 -31.74 6.11 -29.32
N HIS A 270 -31.90 5.24 -28.31
CA HIS A 270 -32.39 3.87 -28.50
C HIS A 270 -33.81 3.83 -29.08
N ILE A 271 -34.72 4.68 -28.61
CA ILE A 271 -36.10 4.75 -29.09
C ILE A 271 -36.17 5.25 -30.54
N VAL A 272 -35.37 6.26 -30.91
CA VAL A 272 -35.36 6.78 -32.28
C VAL A 272 -34.75 5.77 -33.25
N ALA A 273 -33.66 5.10 -32.87
CA ALA A 273 -33.00 4.08 -33.69
C ALA A 273 -33.88 2.84 -33.92
N THR A 274 -34.52 2.33 -32.85
CA THR A 274 -35.32 1.10 -32.93
C THR A 274 -36.78 1.34 -33.27
N LYS A 275 -37.25 2.59 -33.21
CA LYS A 275 -38.67 3.00 -33.31
C LYS A 275 -39.58 2.30 -32.30
N ARG A 276 -39.02 1.75 -31.22
CA ARG A 276 -39.71 1.02 -30.15
C ARG A 276 -39.48 1.72 -28.82
N MET A 277 -40.48 1.69 -27.94
CA MET A 277 -40.32 2.16 -26.56
C MET A 277 -39.35 1.25 -25.80
N ILE A 278 -38.32 1.83 -25.20
CA ILE A 278 -37.28 1.12 -24.43
C ILE A 278 -37.15 1.75 -23.03
N THR A 279 -37.01 0.91 -22.02
CA THR A 279 -36.79 1.32 -20.61
C THR A 279 -35.30 1.39 -20.28
N TRP A 280 -34.93 2.16 -19.25
CA TRP A 280 -33.55 2.18 -18.76
C TRP A 280 -33.07 0.78 -18.32
N ASN A 281 -33.93 0.03 -17.65
CA ASN A 281 -33.60 -1.32 -17.18
C ASN A 281 -33.33 -2.29 -18.34
N GLU A 282 -34.09 -2.19 -19.44
CA GLU A 282 -33.82 -2.98 -20.64
C GLU A 282 -32.42 -2.66 -21.22
N ILE A 283 -32.03 -1.38 -21.26
CA ILE A 283 -30.69 -0.97 -21.72
C ILE A 283 -29.60 -1.53 -20.79
N VAL A 284 -29.76 -1.40 -19.47
CA VAL A 284 -28.81 -1.94 -18.49
C VAL A 284 -28.67 -3.46 -18.62
N GLN A 285 -29.77 -4.18 -18.85
CA GLN A 285 -29.76 -5.63 -19.08
C GLN A 285 -29.03 -5.99 -20.38
N GLN A 286 -29.26 -5.25 -21.47
CA GLN A 286 -28.58 -5.46 -22.75
C GLN A 286 -27.07 -5.24 -22.65
N LEU A 287 -26.64 -4.25 -21.84
CA LEU A 287 -25.22 -3.93 -21.64
C LEU A 287 -24.50 -4.91 -20.71
N ASN A 288 -25.22 -5.79 -20.01
CA ASN A 288 -24.67 -6.73 -19.02
C ASN A 288 -23.66 -6.06 -18.07
N VAL A 289 -24.09 -4.96 -17.45
CA VAL A 289 -23.22 -4.06 -16.70
C VAL A 289 -22.72 -4.74 -15.41
N PRO A 290 -21.41 -5.04 -15.27
CA PRO A 290 -20.91 -5.65 -14.06
C PRO A 290 -20.80 -4.60 -12.93
N PRO A 291 -20.99 -5.00 -11.67
CA PRO A 291 -20.92 -4.10 -10.52
C PRO A 291 -19.49 -3.57 -10.28
N ILE A 292 -19.40 -2.44 -9.58
CA ILE A 292 -18.11 -1.90 -9.10
C ILE A 292 -17.52 -2.88 -8.08
N ASN A 293 -16.26 -3.26 -8.26
CA ASN A 293 -15.58 -4.15 -7.33
C ASN A 293 -15.21 -3.41 -6.04
N GLU A 294 -15.59 -3.96 -4.89
CA GLU A 294 -15.33 -3.31 -3.59
C GLU A 294 -14.02 -3.77 -2.92
N THR A 295 -13.45 -4.88 -3.39
CA THR A 295 -12.37 -5.61 -2.71
C THR A 295 -11.04 -5.62 -3.46
N LYS A 296 -11.04 -5.30 -4.76
CA LYS A 296 -9.84 -5.29 -5.60
C LYS A 296 -9.75 -4.01 -6.42
N PHE A 297 -8.57 -3.40 -6.46
CA PHE A 297 -8.30 -2.25 -7.33
C PHE A 297 -8.43 -2.64 -8.81
N GLN A 298 -9.07 -1.77 -9.60
CA GLN A 298 -9.29 -1.96 -11.06
C GLN A 298 -8.53 -0.94 -11.92
N GLY A 299 -7.40 -0.43 -11.41
CA GLY A 299 -6.54 0.55 -12.08
C GLY A 299 -5.78 -0.01 -13.28
N SER A 300 -4.81 0.77 -13.79
CA SER A 300 -3.91 0.28 -14.83
C SER A 300 -3.03 -0.88 -14.32
N PRO A 301 -2.44 -1.70 -15.21
CA PRO A 301 -1.56 -2.79 -14.82
C PRO A 301 -0.40 -2.35 -13.91
N ASP A 302 0.14 -1.15 -14.16
CA ASP A 302 1.23 -0.58 -13.34
C ASP A 302 0.76 -0.31 -11.90
N ILE A 303 -0.44 0.26 -11.73
CA ILE A 303 -1.00 0.52 -10.39
C ILE A 303 -1.32 -0.79 -9.67
N ILE A 304 -1.88 -1.78 -10.37
CA ILE A 304 -2.15 -3.10 -9.78
C ILE A 304 -0.85 -3.74 -9.29
N LYS A 305 0.22 -3.69 -10.11
CA LYS A 305 1.54 -4.21 -9.74
C LYS A 305 2.14 -3.46 -8.54
N GLU A 306 2.00 -2.13 -8.47
CA GLU A 306 2.45 -1.34 -7.32
C GLU A 306 1.72 -1.71 -6.02
N VAL A 307 0.39 -1.89 -6.10
CA VAL A 307 -0.43 -2.36 -4.96
C VAL A 307 0.02 -3.74 -4.49
N GLU A 308 0.17 -4.69 -5.41
CA GLU A 308 0.61 -6.06 -5.09
C GLU A 308 2.00 -6.09 -4.46
N THR A 309 2.95 -5.33 -5.03
CA THR A 309 4.31 -5.21 -4.48
C THR A 309 4.29 -4.59 -3.07
N THR A 310 3.41 -3.62 -2.84
CA THR A 310 3.24 -3.00 -1.51
C THR A 310 2.63 -3.96 -0.51
N LEU A 311 1.62 -4.74 -0.91
CA LEU A 311 1.02 -5.79 -0.07
C LEU A 311 2.02 -6.87 0.34
N LEU A 312 2.87 -7.31 -0.59
CA LEU A 312 3.93 -8.29 -0.28
C LEU A 312 4.93 -7.73 0.74
N ARG A 313 5.35 -6.48 0.57
CA ARG A 313 6.25 -5.80 1.53
C ARG A 313 5.62 -5.66 2.91
N LEU A 314 4.36 -5.21 2.97
CA LEU A 314 3.63 -5.10 4.23
C LEU A 314 3.49 -6.46 4.92
N ALA A 315 3.22 -7.53 4.18
CA ALA A 315 3.12 -8.87 4.73
C ALA A 315 4.46 -9.35 5.34
N ASP A 316 5.58 -9.06 4.68
CA ASP A 316 6.93 -9.36 5.16
C ASP A 316 7.30 -8.53 6.40
N ASP A 317 6.99 -7.24 6.39
CA ASP A 317 7.19 -6.33 7.52
C ASP A 317 6.38 -6.78 8.75
N ILE A 318 5.11 -7.12 8.56
CA ILE A 318 4.24 -7.65 9.62
C ILE A 318 4.82 -8.95 10.19
N GLN A 319 5.20 -9.91 9.33
CA GLN A 319 5.75 -11.19 9.78
C GLN A 319 7.06 -11.00 10.54
N THR A 320 7.95 -10.13 10.05
CA THR A 320 9.21 -9.80 10.72
C THR A 320 8.98 -9.21 12.11
N ARG A 321 7.98 -8.32 12.25
CA ARG A 321 7.63 -7.72 13.54
C ARG A 321 6.95 -8.71 14.49
N LEU A 322 6.12 -9.63 13.99
CA LEU A 322 5.55 -10.72 14.77
C LEU A 322 6.62 -11.67 15.30
N ASN A 323 7.55 -12.11 14.44
CA ASN A 323 8.68 -12.97 14.83
C ASN A 323 9.50 -12.28 15.92
N ARG A 324 9.82 -10.99 15.73
CA ARG A 324 10.58 -10.22 16.73
C ARG A 324 9.84 -10.09 18.05
N LYS A 325 8.52 -9.90 18.03
CA LYS A 325 7.68 -9.85 19.23
C LYS A 325 7.71 -11.18 19.98
N HIS A 326 7.56 -12.30 19.26
CA HIS A 326 7.62 -13.65 19.82
C HIS A 326 8.99 -13.95 20.45
N GLU A 327 10.09 -13.60 19.78
CA GLU A 327 11.46 -13.73 20.31
C GLU A 327 11.63 -12.98 21.64
N LEU A 328 11.15 -11.74 21.71
CA LEU A 328 11.26 -10.92 22.92
C LEU A 328 10.40 -11.45 24.05
N GLN A 329 9.20 -11.95 23.74
CA GLN A 329 8.33 -12.58 24.72
C GLN A 329 8.97 -13.87 25.27
N SER A 330 9.51 -14.72 24.40
CA SER A 330 10.23 -15.94 24.78
C SER A 330 11.43 -15.63 25.68
N LEU A 331 12.23 -14.62 25.33
CA LEU A 331 13.37 -14.16 26.13
C LEU A 331 12.93 -13.66 27.51
N ARG A 332 11.82 -12.91 27.55
CA ARG A 332 11.25 -12.37 28.80
C ARG A 332 10.78 -13.49 29.72
N GLU A 333 9.97 -14.41 29.21
CA GLU A 333 9.40 -15.52 29.97
C GLU A 333 10.47 -16.51 30.46
N ARG A 334 11.50 -16.75 29.65
CA ARG A 334 12.55 -17.73 29.99
C ARG A 334 13.51 -17.23 31.07
N TYR A 335 13.91 -15.95 31.02
CA TYR A 335 15.02 -15.47 31.84
C TYR A 335 14.62 -14.52 32.97
N PHE A 336 13.44 -13.90 32.91
CA PHE A 336 13.06 -12.88 33.89
C PHE A 336 11.85 -13.32 34.69
N ARG A 337 11.95 -13.20 36.02
CA ARG A 337 10.81 -13.31 36.92
C ARG A 337 10.29 -11.91 37.19
N ILE A 338 9.13 -11.60 36.63
CA ILE A 338 8.48 -10.30 36.80
C ILE A 338 7.24 -10.53 37.64
N ASP A 339 7.11 -9.81 38.76
CA ASP A 339 5.93 -9.89 39.63
C ASP A 339 4.70 -9.26 38.96
N ASP A 340 3.52 -9.45 39.56
CA ASP A 340 2.24 -8.93 39.05
C ASP A 340 2.21 -7.39 38.95
N LYS A 341 3.13 -6.71 39.64
CA LYS A 341 3.31 -5.26 39.59
C LYS A 341 4.34 -4.81 38.55
N GLY A 342 4.88 -5.74 37.76
CA GLY A 342 5.86 -5.46 36.71
C GLY A 342 7.30 -5.29 37.21
N ARG A 343 7.61 -5.61 38.47
CA ARG A 343 8.96 -5.49 39.04
C ARG A 343 9.72 -6.81 38.89
N MET A 344 11.01 -6.71 38.60
CA MET A 344 11.87 -7.88 38.49
C MET A 344 12.24 -8.42 39.89
N ASN A 345 12.12 -9.73 40.05
CA ASN A 345 12.52 -10.44 41.25
C ASN A 345 14.00 -10.87 41.12
N PHE A 346 14.81 -10.49 42.12
CA PHE A 346 16.25 -10.78 42.19
C PHE A 346 16.63 -11.74 43.35
N ASP A 347 15.69 -12.51 43.88
CA ASP A 347 15.92 -13.45 45.00
C ASP A 347 16.99 -14.49 44.70
N PHE A 348 17.22 -14.78 43.41
CA PHE A 348 18.28 -15.68 42.97
C PHE A 348 19.68 -15.20 43.41
N LEU A 349 19.89 -13.89 43.61
CA LEU A 349 21.16 -13.33 44.11
C LEU A 349 21.53 -13.87 45.48
N ASN A 350 20.56 -14.30 46.29
CA ASN A 350 20.84 -14.90 47.59
C ASN A 350 21.70 -16.15 47.43
N LEU A 351 21.30 -17.05 46.53
CA LEU A 351 22.02 -18.29 46.24
C LEU A 351 23.44 -18.01 45.71
N ILE A 352 23.61 -17.01 44.85
CA ILE A 352 24.92 -16.62 44.29
C ILE A 352 25.86 -16.12 45.38
N VAL A 353 25.36 -15.21 46.22
CA VAL A 353 26.16 -14.60 47.28
C VAL A 353 26.47 -15.62 48.37
N ASP A 354 25.53 -16.48 48.72
CA ASP A 354 25.74 -17.51 49.73
C ASP A 354 26.82 -18.51 49.28
N ASP A 355 26.73 -19.04 48.05
CA ASP A 355 27.73 -19.95 47.48
C ASP A 355 29.11 -19.29 47.35
N TYR A 356 29.15 -18.03 46.90
CA TYR A 356 30.42 -17.30 46.80
C TYR A 356 31.10 -17.15 48.16
N PHE A 357 30.34 -16.79 49.19
CA PHE A 357 30.89 -16.63 50.54
C PHE A 357 31.34 -17.96 51.14
N GLU A 358 30.60 -19.04 50.92
CA GLU A 358 30.97 -20.37 51.40
C GLU A 358 32.30 -20.85 50.81
N ASN A 359 32.52 -20.60 49.52
CA ASN A 359 33.68 -21.14 48.79
C ASN A 359 34.89 -20.19 48.72
N HIS A 360 34.70 -18.88 48.92
CA HIS A 360 35.76 -17.88 48.67
C HIS A 360 36.00 -16.91 49.82
N VAL A 361 35.18 -16.93 50.87
CA VAL A 361 35.34 -16.03 52.03
C VAL A 361 35.59 -16.87 53.28
N PRO A 362 36.61 -16.54 54.11
CA PRO A 362 36.88 -17.25 55.36
C PRO A 362 35.64 -17.30 56.28
N GLU A 363 35.42 -18.42 56.98
CA GLU A 363 34.23 -18.66 57.82
C GLU A 363 33.95 -17.53 58.82
N ASN A 364 34.99 -16.96 59.42
CA ASN A 364 34.87 -15.85 60.38
C ASN A 364 34.34 -14.53 59.76
N MET A 365 34.28 -14.43 58.43
CA MET A 365 33.75 -13.29 57.69
C MET A 365 32.41 -13.57 56.99
N GLN A 366 31.81 -14.77 57.19
CA GLN A 366 30.56 -15.18 56.53
C GLN A 366 29.27 -14.67 57.22
N SER A 367 29.34 -13.58 57.98
CA SER A 367 28.17 -13.04 58.68
C SER A 367 27.08 -12.52 57.73
N ALA A 368 25.81 -12.62 58.14
CA ALA A 368 24.68 -12.11 57.36
C ALA A 368 24.80 -10.60 57.06
N SER A 369 25.37 -9.84 57.99
CA SER A 369 25.67 -8.41 57.82
C SER A 369 26.65 -8.16 56.67
N MET A 370 27.73 -8.95 56.58
CA MET A 370 28.71 -8.85 55.48
C MET A 370 28.10 -9.21 54.14
N LYS A 371 27.33 -10.31 54.07
CA LYS A 371 26.61 -10.70 52.84
C LYS A 371 25.63 -9.60 52.39
N SER A 372 24.90 -8.99 53.32
CA SER A 372 24.00 -7.87 53.05
C SER A 372 24.75 -6.62 52.57
N SER A 373 25.95 -6.34 53.10
CA SER A 373 26.78 -5.22 52.64
C SER A 373 27.21 -5.41 51.19
N PHE A 374 27.62 -6.62 50.78
CA PHE A 374 27.95 -6.90 49.38
C PHE A 374 26.73 -6.71 48.48
N LYS A 375 25.55 -7.23 48.87
CA LYS A 375 24.30 -7.06 48.11
C LYS A 375 23.84 -5.61 47.99
N GLY A 376 24.03 -4.79 49.04
CA GLY A 376 23.59 -3.40 49.08
C GLY A 376 24.51 -2.41 48.37
N THR A 377 25.73 -2.82 48.01
CA THR A 377 26.76 -1.94 47.45
C THR A 377 27.10 -2.35 46.01
N PRO A 378 26.77 -1.53 44.99
CA PRO A 378 26.88 -1.91 43.56
C PRO A 378 28.27 -2.41 43.14
N HIS A 379 29.35 -1.75 43.56
CA HIS A 379 30.70 -2.17 43.14
C HIS A 379 31.18 -3.46 43.81
N LYS A 380 30.72 -3.74 45.05
CA LYS A 380 31.00 -4.99 45.75
C LYS A 380 30.20 -6.15 45.16
N LEU A 381 28.92 -5.92 44.86
CA LEU A 381 28.09 -6.91 44.18
C LEU A 381 28.67 -7.22 42.80
N MET A 382 28.97 -6.21 41.96
CA MET A 382 29.53 -6.43 40.62
C MET A 382 30.82 -7.26 40.66
N TYR A 383 31.72 -6.94 41.59
CA TYR A 383 32.94 -7.72 41.80
C TYR A 383 32.64 -9.19 42.11
N LEU A 384 31.73 -9.45 43.05
CA LEU A 384 31.31 -10.79 43.43
C LEU A 384 30.72 -11.55 42.23
N LEU A 385 29.84 -10.91 41.46
CA LEU A 385 29.19 -11.54 40.31
C LEU A 385 30.20 -11.92 39.20
N LEU A 386 31.18 -11.05 38.92
CA LEU A 386 32.24 -11.36 37.96
C LEU A 386 33.17 -12.47 38.47
N ARG A 387 33.42 -12.53 39.78
CA ARG A 387 34.19 -13.62 40.41
C ARG A 387 33.46 -14.96 40.37
N ASP A 388 32.17 -14.98 40.70
CA ASP A 388 31.33 -16.19 40.55
C ASP A 388 31.37 -16.68 39.11
N PHE A 389 31.25 -15.79 38.12
CA PHE A 389 31.37 -16.21 36.73
C PHE A 389 32.73 -16.87 36.43
N GLN A 390 33.81 -16.25 36.88
CA GLN A 390 35.16 -16.77 36.66
C GLN A 390 35.33 -18.17 37.27
N ALA A 391 34.78 -18.41 38.46
CA ALA A 391 34.86 -19.70 39.15
C ALA A 391 33.91 -20.76 38.57
N SER A 392 32.71 -20.34 38.16
CA SER A 392 31.64 -21.25 37.76
C SER A 392 31.62 -21.57 36.27
N TYR A 393 31.73 -20.55 35.42
CA TYR A 393 31.44 -20.69 33.99
C TYR A 393 32.66 -20.57 33.07
N ALA A 394 33.73 -19.85 33.46
CA ALA A 394 34.93 -19.75 32.63
C ALA A 394 35.53 -21.13 32.23
N PRO A 395 35.57 -22.16 33.11
CA PRO A 395 36.04 -23.49 32.72
C PRO A 395 35.25 -24.13 31.57
N ILE A 396 33.95 -23.85 31.47
CA ILE A 396 33.08 -24.35 30.39
C ILE A 396 33.42 -23.70 29.04
N LEU A 397 33.94 -22.47 29.07
CA LEU A 397 34.19 -21.64 27.87
C LEU A 397 35.62 -21.77 27.34
N GLU A 398 36.60 -22.04 28.20
CA GLU A 398 38.02 -22.06 27.85
C GLU A 398 38.66 -23.45 27.86
N GLY A 399 38.16 -24.36 28.70
CA GLY A 399 38.90 -25.56 29.09
C GLY A 399 38.14 -26.87 28.97
N THR A 400 38.71 -27.89 29.60
CA THR A 400 38.08 -29.20 29.77
C THR A 400 37.10 -29.17 30.94
N VAL A 401 35.89 -29.66 30.71
CA VAL A 401 34.85 -29.83 31.72
C VAL A 401 34.80 -31.29 32.12
N LYS A 402 34.82 -31.57 33.42
CA LYS A 402 34.54 -32.92 33.92
C LYS A 402 33.04 -33.17 33.92
N ILE A 403 32.61 -34.20 33.21
CA ILE A 403 31.21 -34.63 33.17
C ILE A 403 31.04 -36.07 33.64
N GLY A 404 29.89 -36.38 34.22
CA GLY A 404 29.52 -37.71 34.74
C GLY A 404 29.14 -37.69 36.21
N SER A 405 29.44 -38.77 36.92
CA SER A 405 29.21 -38.89 38.37
C SER A 405 30.49 -38.59 39.14
N LYS A 406 30.38 -38.33 40.46
CA LYS A 406 31.56 -38.10 41.33
C LYS A 406 32.57 -39.25 41.28
N ASN A 407 32.10 -40.48 41.06
CA ASN A 407 32.93 -41.69 41.06
C ASN A 407 33.39 -42.11 39.65
N GLN A 408 32.75 -41.59 38.61
CA GLN A 408 33.06 -41.87 37.20
C GLN A 408 32.87 -40.57 36.39
N SER A 409 33.95 -39.80 36.26
CA SER A 409 33.99 -38.57 35.49
C SER A 409 34.94 -38.70 34.30
N LYS A 410 34.61 -38.07 33.18
CA LYS A 410 35.52 -37.89 32.02
C LYS A 410 35.69 -36.41 31.69
N ASP A 411 36.87 -36.05 31.20
CA ASP A 411 37.15 -34.71 30.69
C ASP A 411 36.62 -34.57 29.26
N VAL A 412 35.85 -33.51 29.00
CA VAL A 412 35.35 -33.17 27.66
C VAL A 412 35.59 -31.71 27.33
N ILE A 413 35.62 -31.39 26.04
CA ILE A 413 35.67 -30.02 25.54
C ILE A 413 34.28 -29.66 25.00
N ILE A 414 33.77 -28.50 25.39
CA ILE A 414 32.45 -28.01 24.95
C ILE A 414 32.60 -26.96 23.85
N MET A 415 33.55 -26.04 24.02
CA MET A 415 33.85 -24.95 23.08
C MET A 415 35.18 -25.18 22.38
N HIS A 416 35.30 -24.74 21.13
CA HIS A 416 36.60 -24.67 20.48
C HIS A 416 37.53 -23.75 21.27
N PRO A 417 38.77 -24.18 21.60
CA PRO A 417 39.70 -23.37 22.37
C PRO A 417 39.91 -21.99 21.74
N GLY A 418 39.77 -20.94 22.54
CA GLY A 418 39.95 -19.56 22.10
C GLY A 418 38.68 -18.87 21.57
N LEU A 419 37.56 -19.59 21.39
CA LEU A 419 36.29 -19.01 20.90
C LEU A 419 35.82 -17.82 21.76
N PHE A 420 36.03 -17.89 23.07
CA PHE A 420 35.67 -16.85 24.04
C PHE A 420 36.86 -16.12 24.65
N LYS A 421 38.07 -16.25 24.09
CA LYS A 421 39.30 -15.70 24.69
C LYS A 421 39.20 -14.20 24.96
N SER A 422 38.71 -13.43 23.98
CA SER A 422 38.55 -11.97 24.13
C SER A 422 37.52 -11.59 25.19
N ASP A 423 36.43 -12.34 25.30
CA ASP A 423 35.39 -12.12 26.31
C ASP A 423 35.94 -12.40 27.71
N LEU A 424 36.71 -13.48 27.88
CA LEU A 424 37.35 -13.84 29.15
C LEU A 424 38.44 -12.84 29.56
N GLU A 425 39.26 -12.37 28.62
CA GLU A 425 40.24 -11.30 28.85
C GLU A 425 39.55 -10.00 29.31
N GLN A 426 38.40 -9.66 28.71
CA GLN A 426 37.64 -8.48 29.10
C GLN A 426 37.06 -8.60 30.52
N ILE A 427 36.51 -9.75 30.89
CA ILE A 427 36.03 -10.02 32.25
C ILE A 427 37.17 -9.90 33.26
N ASN A 428 38.31 -10.52 32.97
CA ASN A 428 39.48 -10.47 33.84
C ASN A 428 39.98 -9.04 34.03
N ASN A 429 39.96 -8.21 32.99
CA ASN A 429 40.32 -6.80 33.10
C ASN A 429 39.31 -6.00 33.93
N LEU A 430 38.01 -6.17 33.70
CA LEU A 430 36.94 -5.53 34.49
C LEU A 430 37.05 -5.88 35.97
N LEU A 431 37.29 -7.16 36.26
CA LEU A 431 37.46 -7.68 37.61
C LEU A 431 38.70 -7.10 38.29
N ARG A 432 39.83 -6.98 37.57
CA ARG A 432 41.03 -6.31 38.08
C ARG A 432 40.79 -4.83 38.39
N LEU A 433 40.06 -4.12 37.52
CA LEU A 433 39.72 -2.71 37.73
C LEU A 433 38.81 -2.52 38.95
N LEU A 434 37.82 -3.40 39.14
CA LEU A 434 36.95 -3.38 40.32
C LEU A 434 37.69 -3.74 41.61
N ASP A 435 38.59 -4.72 41.57
CA ASP A 435 39.46 -5.07 42.70
C ASP A 435 40.33 -3.88 43.11
N ALA A 436 40.96 -3.22 42.13
CA ALA A 436 41.78 -2.04 42.35
C ALA A 436 40.96 -0.88 42.93
N PHE A 437 39.74 -0.66 42.43
CA PHE A 437 38.82 0.34 42.99
C PHE A 437 38.48 0.03 44.45
N ASN A 438 38.09 -1.21 44.76
CA ASN A 438 37.73 -1.65 46.11
C ASN A 438 38.90 -1.53 47.10
N LYS A 439 40.13 -1.84 46.66
CA LYS A 439 41.35 -1.69 47.47
C LYS A 439 41.73 -0.24 47.69
N LYS A 440 41.56 0.61 46.66
CA LYS A 440 41.88 2.05 46.75
C LYS A 440 40.88 2.80 47.64
N TYR A 441 39.62 2.38 47.64
CA TYR A 441 38.54 3.05 48.38
C TYR A 441 37.73 2.06 49.24
N PRO A 442 38.32 1.45 50.29
CA PRO A 442 37.67 0.38 51.07
C PRO A 442 36.44 0.85 51.85
N SER A 443 36.40 2.12 52.25
CA SER A 443 35.31 2.73 53.01
C SER A 443 34.31 3.50 52.13
N PHE A 444 34.43 3.43 50.80
CA PHE A 444 33.52 4.12 49.90
C PHE A 444 32.11 3.57 50.06
N GLN A 445 31.17 4.43 50.45
CA GLN A 445 29.77 4.06 50.61
C GLN A 445 29.00 4.52 49.37
N TYR A 446 28.52 3.53 48.63
CA TYR A 446 27.71 3.77 47.44
C TYR A 446 26.56 2.79 47.43
N SER A 447 25.33 3.29 47.50
CA SER A 447 24.13 2.46 47.58
C SER A 447 23.49 2.28 46.20
N PHE A 448 22.66 1.25 46.03
CA PHE A 448 21.83 1.13 44.84
C PHE A 448 20.84 2.29 44.66
N ALA A 449 20.40 2.94 45.75
CA ALA A 449 19.55 4.13 45.66
C ALA A 449 20.30 5.29 44.98
N THR A 450 21.52 5.57 45.44
CA THR A 450 22.41 6.59 44.86
C THR A 450 22.79 6.26 43.42
N TYR A 451 23.13 4.99 43.15
CA TYR A 451 23.37 4.52 41.79
C TYR A 451 22.17 4.74 40.88
N ASN A 452 20.96 4.47 41.37
CA ASN A 452 19.74 4.63 40.60
C ASN A 452 19.46 6.09 40.25
N GLU A 453 19.67 7.00 41.21
CA GLU A 453 19.58 8.45 41.01
C GLU A 453 20.58 8.92 39.94
N HIS A 454 21.86 8.58 40.10
CA HIS A 454 22.91 8.99 39.17
C HIS A 454 22.77 8.44 37.75
N THR A 455 22.13 7.27 37.58
CA THR A 455 21.90 6.66 36.26
C THR A 455 20.63 7.13 35.56
N THR A 456 19.73 7.83 36.27
CA THR A 456 18.46 8.32 35.72
C THR A 456 18.34 9.84 35.69
N SER A 457 19.12 10.55 36.52
CA SER A 457 19.17 12.00 36.54
C SER A 457 19.76 12.56 35.25
N THR A 458 19.20 13.67 34.77
CA THR A 458 19.77 14.50 33.71
C THR A 458 20.84 15.46 34.22
N VAL A 459 20.94 15.63 35.55
CA VAL A 459 21.98 16.40 36.21
C VAL A 459 23.22 15.51 36.35
N GLY A 460 24.36 15.97 35.82
CA GLY A 460 25.62 15.22 35.86
C GLY A 460 26.10 15.01 37.29
N VAL A 461 26.85 13.92 37.51
CA VAL A 461 27.52 13.65 38.79
C VAL A 461 28.82 14.44 38.84
N GLU A 462 29.02 15.31 39.83
CA GLU A 462 30.24 16.13 39.92
C GLU A 462 31.46 15.37 40.47
N ASP A 463 31.25 14.39 41.35
CA ASP A 463 32.34 13.63 41.97
C ASP A 463 33.04 12.69 40.96
N GLN A 464 34.34 12.94 40.73
CA GLN A 464 35.17 12.17 39.78
C GLN A 464 35.32 10.70 40.19
N ILE A 465 35.33 10.39 41.48
CA ILE A 465 35.43 8.99 41.97
C ILE A 465 34.16 8.23 41.55
N THR A 466 33.00 8.84 41.80
CA THR A 466 31.69 8.30 41.41
C THR A 466 31.54 8.21 39.90
N GLN A 467 31.96 9.21 39.12
CA GLN A 467 31.96 9.13 37.66
C GLN A 467 32.78 7.94 37.14
N ASN A 468 33.99 7.75 37.66
CA ASN A 468 34.86 6.63 37.29
C ASN A 468 34.21 5.28 37.65
N LEU A 469 33.57 5.20 38.82
CA LEU A 469 32.84 4.00 39.22
C LEU A 469 31.64 3.73 38.30
N LEU A 470 30.84 4.75 37.98
CA LEU A 470 29.68 4.63 37.09
C LEU A 470 30.09 4.13 35.70
N LYS A 471 31.21 4.64 35.16
CA LYS A 471 31.77 4.14 33.91
C LYS A 471 32.14 2.66 34.01
N LEU A 472 32.86 2.26 35.06
CA LEU A 472 33.27 0.87 35.26
C LEU A 472 32.08 -0.08 35.41
N LEU A 473 31.06 0.30 36.19
CA LEU A 473 29.83 -0.47 36.35
C LEU A 473 29.04 -0.54 35.03
N GLY A 474 28.98 0.57 34.28
CA GLY A 474 28.35 0.62 32.96
C GLY A 474 29.04 -0.27 31.94
N ASP A 475 30.37 -0.25 31.89
CA ASP A 475 31.17 -1.09 31.00
C ASP A 475 30.98 -2.58 31.33
N ALA A 476 30.94 -2.94 32.62
CA ALA A 476 30.67 -4.29 33.06
C ALA A 476 29.23 -4.75 32.75
N ALA A 477 28.22 -3.89 32.97
CA ALA A 477 26.83 -4.18 32.65
C ALA A 477 26.61 -4.37 31.14
N ALA A 478 27.21 -3.51 30.32
CA ALA A 478 27.15 -3.59 28.86
C ALA A 478 27.84 -4.86 28.34
N PHE A 479 28.97 -5.23 28.94
CA PHE A 479 29.62 -6.51 28.66
C PHE A 479 28.68 -7.68 28.99
N MET A 480 28.07 -7.69 30.18
CA MET A 480 27.18 -8.78 30.60
C MET A 480 26.00 -8.96 29.65
N GLY A 481 25.36 -7.86 29.22
CA GLY A 481 24.25 -7.91 28.26
C GLY A 481 24.68 -8.49 26.91
N LYS A 482 25.80 -8.02 26.34
CA LYS A 482 26.34 -8.54 25.07
C LYS A 482 26.76 -10.01 25.17
N PHE A 483 27.36 -10.38 26.28
CA PHE A 483 27.78 -11.75 26.53
C PHE A 483 26.56 -12.69 26.66
N ALA A 484 25.52 -12.26 27.38
CA ALA A 484 24.25 -12.99 27.48
C ALA A 484 23.64 -13.24 26.09
N GLU A 485 23.70 -12.27 25.18
CA GLU A 485 23.22 -12.44 23.81
C GLU A 485 23.97 -13.52 23.05
N LYS A 486 25.31 -13.55 23.16
CA LYS A 486 26.14 -14.60 22.54
C LYS A 486 25.77 -15.99 23.06
N ILE A 487 25.65 -16.14 24.38
CA ILE A 487 25.26 -17.43 24.97
C ILE A 487 23.82 -17.79 24.61
N ASN A 488 22.92 -16.80 24.54
CA ASN A 488 21.54 -17.05 24.14
C ASN A 488 21.44 -17.66 22.74
N ILE A 489 22.30 -17.28 21.80
CA ILE A 489 22.35 -17.92 20.46
C ILE A 489 22.59 -19.43 20.59
N ILE A 490 23.51 -19.83 21.47
CA ILE A 490 23.81 -21.26 21.72
C ILE A 490 22.58 -21.96 22.34
N VAL A 491 21.91 -21.30 23.27
CA VAL A 491 20.68 -21.84 23.90
C VAL A 491 19.54 -21.96 22.89
N GLU A 492 19.26 -20.93 22.08
CA GLU A 492 18.19 -21.00 21.07
C GLU A 492 18.47 -22.09 20.05
N ASN A 493 19.71 -22.22 19.58
CA ASN A 493 20.13 -23.30 18.67
C ASN A 493 19.80 -24.69 19.27
N HIS A 494 20.07 -24.86 20.56
CA HIS A 494 19.80 -26.11 21.29
C HIS A 494 18.31 -26.37 21.47
N LEU A 495 17.53 -25.37 21.85
CA LEU A 495 16.08 -25.51 22.01
C LEU A 495 15.39 -25.81 20.68
N LEU A 496 15.84 -25.17 19.60
CA LEU A 496 15.38 -25.46 18.26
C LEU A 496 15.72 -26.91 17.87
N ALA A 497 16.94 -27.37 18.14
CA ALA A 497 17.30 -28.77 17.92
C ALA A 497 16.41 -29.74 18.73
N LYS A 498 16.08 -29.43 19.99
CA LYS A 498 15.14 -30.25 20.79
C LYS A 498 13.72 -30.26 20.23
N GLN A 499 13.23 -29.14 19.70
CA GLN A 499 11.92 -29.08 19.04
C GLN A 499 11.87 -29.95 17.77
N TYR A 500 12.92 -29.93 16.96
CA TYR A 500 13.05 -30.79 15.78
C TYR A 500 13.19 -32.27 16.17
N GLU A 501 13.87 -32.57 17.27
CA GLU A 501 13.97 -33.94 17.81
C GLU A 501 12.60 -34.45 18.26
N ALA A 502 11.87 -33.65 19.04
CA ALA A 502 10.53 -34.00 19.53
C ALA A 502 9.51 -34.16 18.39
N SER A 503 9.66 -33.42 17.28
CA SER A 503 8.79 -33.54 16.10
C SER A 503 9.24 -34.61 15.09
N GLY A 504 10.33 -35.34 15.37
CA GLY A 504 10.86 -36.37 14.47
C GLY A 504 11.45 -35.84 13.16
N LYS A 505 11.73 -34.53 13.07
CA LYS A 505 12.25 -33.85 11.87
C LYS A 505 13.77 -33.65 11.91
N LEU A 506 14.45 -34.28 12.85
CA LEU A 506 15.88 -34.08 13.07
C LEU A 506 16.72 -34.81 12.02
N ASN A 507 17.74 -34.14 11.48
CA ASN A 507 18.70 -34.78 10.57
C ASN A 507 19.94 -35.31 11.32
N GLU A 508 20.66 -36.25 10.71
CA GLU A 508 21.84 -36.89 11.31
C GLU A 508 22.96 -35.87 11.64
N ARG A 509 23.11 -34.82 10.82
CA ARG A 509 24.10 -33.75 11.08
C ARG A 509 23.85 -33.03 12.40
N VAL A 510 22.58 -32.78 12.73
CA VAL A 510 22.18 -32.16 13.99
C VAL A 510 22.35 -33.14 15.14
N LEU A 511 22.01 -34.43 14.98
CA LEU A 511 22.23 -35.45 16.01
C LEU A 511 23.69 -35.55 16.46
N VAL A 512 24.62 -35.58 15.51
CA VAL A 512 26.07 -35.67 15.78
C VAL A 512 26.58 -34.46 16.57
N SER A 513 25.87 -33.33 16.55
CA SER A 513 26.26 -32.15 17.34
C SER A 513 26.15 -32.35 18.87
N LYS A 514 25.46 -33.39 19.35
CA LYS A 514 25.42 -33.75 20.78
C LYS A 514 26.78 -34.07 21.36
N GLU A 515 27.79 -34.40 20.55
CA GLU A 515 29.15 -34.72 21.03
C GLU A 515 30.24 -33.83 20.39
N LYS A 516 29.88 -32.99 19.42
CA LYS A 516 30.83 -32.11 18.71
C LYS A 516 30.93 -30.75 19.34
N VAL A 517 32.16 -30.29 19.57
CA VAL A 517 32.48 -28.95 20.10
C VAL A 517 31.79 -27.81 19.34
N ILE A 518 31.55 -26.70 20.03
CA ILE A 518 31.04 -25.47 19.40
C ILE A 518 32.22 -24.68 18.84
N GLU A 519 32.28 -24.59 17.51
CA GLU A 519 33.37 -23.93 16.78
C GLU A 519 33.12 -22.44 16.52
N GLU A 520 31.86 -22.02 16.47
CA GLU A 520 31.45 -20.65 16.15
C GLU A 520 30.09 -20.32 16.78
N ILE A 521 29.84 -19.02 17.03
CA ILE A 521 28.58 -18.51 17.55
C ILE A 521 27.77 -17.90 16.40
N LYS A 522 26.90 -18.70 15.80
CA LYS A 522 25.93 -18.25 14.81
C LYS A 522 24.63 -19.04 14.89
N ILE A 523 23.57 -18.54 14.27
CA ILE A 523 22.26 -19.20 14.24
C ILE A 523 22.38 -20.49 13.42
N LEU A 524 22.19 -21.65 14.08
CA LEU A 524 22.34 -22.99 13.52
C LEU A 524 21.43 -23.98 14.26
N HIS A 525 20.97 -25.03 13.58
CA HIS A 525 20.30 -26.13 14.28
C HIS A 525 21.38 -27.04 14.88
N ARG A 526 21.60 -26.98 16.20
CA ARG A 526 22.61 -27.82 16.88
C ARG A 526 22.34 -27.94 18.37
N PHE A 527 22.72 -29.05 18.96
CA PHE A 527 22.70 -29.23 20.41
C PHE A 527 23.88 -28.54 21.10
N ILE A 528 23.72 -28.25 22.39
CA ILE A 528 24.84 -28.07 23.30
C ILE A 528 25.54 -29.44 23.44
N PRO A 529 26.87 -29.52 23.30
CA PRO A 529 27.59 -30.79 23.45
C PRO A 529 27.42 -31.34 24.85
N TYR A 530 27.16 -32.64 24.95
CA TYR A 530 26.91 -33.37 26.20
C TYR A 530 25.81 -32.74 27.05
N CYS A 531 24.78 -32.13 26.43
CA CYS A 531 23.74 -31.35 27.10
C CYS A 531 23.11 -32.04 28.32
N ASP A 532 22.90 -33.36 28.24
CA ASP A 532 22.26 -34.16 29.29
C ASP A 532 23.24 -34.63 30.38
N SER A 533 24.54 -34.46 30.16
CA SER A 533 25.58 -34.90 31.11
C SER A 533 25.72 -33.92 32.27
N THR A 534 25.92 -34.45 33.47
CA THR A 534 26.11 -33.66 34.70
C THR A 534 27.54 -33.20 34.87
N ILE A 535 27.73 -31.95 35.31
CA ILE A 535 29.03 -31.34 35.57
C ILE A 535 29.57 -31.84 36.92
N VAL A 536 30.86 -32.17 36.96
CA VAL A 536 31.59 -32.52 38.19
C VAL A 536 32.59 -31.41 38.49
N SER A 537 32.21 -30.50 39.39
CA SER A 537 33.01 -29.34 39.80
C SER A 537 32.98 -29.14 41.31
N GLY A 538 33.82 -28.22 41.82
CA GLY A 538 33.81 -27.75 43.21
C GLY A 538 32.99 -26.49 43.43
N ASN A 539 32.04 -26.17 42.55
CA ASN A 539 31.19 -24.98 42.61
C ASN A 539 29.70 -25.37 42.49
N ARG A 540 28.79 -24.39 42.54
CA ARG A 540 27.33 -24.60 42.45
C ARG A 540 26.80 -25.30 41.19
N LEU A 541 27.60 -25.46 40.14
CA LEU A 541 27.21 -26.21 38.94
C LEU A 541 27.39 -27.73 39.12
N SER A 542 28.04 -28.18 40.19
CA SER A 542 28.25 -29.60 40.46
C SER A 542 26.92 -30.35 40.54
N GLY A 543 26.77 -31.43 39.76
CA GLY A 543 25.55 -32.22 39.65
C GLY A 543 24.45 -31.60 38.76
N LYS A 544 24.67 -30.43 38.17
CA LYS A 544 23.77 -29.84 37.17
C LYS A 544 24.14 -30.29 35.76
N THR A 545 23.16 -30.36 34.86
CA THR A 545 23.42 -30.69 33.45
C THR A 545 24.10 -29.53 32.74
N LEU A 546 24.81 -29.81 31.64
CA LEU A 546 25.37 -28.75 30.80
C LEU A 546 24.28 -27.86 30.20
N GLU A 547 23.13 -28.41 29.78
CA GLU A 547 21.96 -27.62 29.36
C GLU A 547 21.56 -26.59 30.44
N PHE A 548 21.45 -27.04 31.69
CA PHE A 548 21.12 -26.16 32.80
C PHE A 548 22.17 -25.07 33.00
N ALA A 549 23.46 -25.40 32.93
CA ALA A 549 24.53 -24.43 33.11
C ALA A 549 24.48 -23.30 32.05
N PHE A 550 24.21 -23.62 30.77
CA PHE A 550 24.06 -22.61 29.72
C PHE A 550 22.82 -21.74 29.89
N LEU A 551 21.68 -22.35 30.25
CA LEU A 551 20.45 -21.63 30.55
C LEU A 551 20.61 -20.69 31.74
N GLU A 552 21.23 -21.19 32.81
CA GLU A 552 21.49 -20.41 34.02
C GLU A 552 22.49 -19.29 33.78
N MET A 553 23.59 -19.56 33.06
CA MET A 553 24.56 -18.53 32.67
C MET A 553 23.88 -17.40 31.90
N THR A 554 23.08 -17.73 30.88
CA THR A 554 22.34 -16.73 30.09
C THR A 554 21.38 -15.93 30.96
N LYS A 555 20.62 -16.62 31.81
CA LYS A 555 19.68 -16.01 32.75
C LYS A 555 20.38 -15.02 33.66
N LEU A 556 21.44 -15.44 34.33
CA LEU A 556 22.15 -14.61 35.31
C LEU A 556 22.73 -13.36 34.66
N PHE A 557 23.40 -13.49 33.52
CA PHE A 557 24.00 -12.35 32.82
C PHE A 557 22.98 -11.32 32.36
N TYR A 558 21.85 -11.76 31.82
CA TYR A 558 20.74 -10.86 31.49
C TYR A 558 20.18 -10.14 32.73
N ASN A 559 19.98 -10.87 33.84
CA ASN A 559 19.48 -10.26 35.08
C ASN A 559 20.52 -9.30 35.68
N TYR A 560 21.82 -9.60 35.61
CA TYR A 560 22.88 -8.70 36.05
C TYR A 560 22.89 -7.42 35.20
N ALA A 561 22.82 -7.54 33.88
CA ALA A 561 22.74 -6.38 32.99
C ALA A 561 21.53 -5.49 33.34
N VAL A 562 20.38 -6.07 33.69
CA VAL A 562 19.21 -5.32 34.17
C VAL A 562 19.45 -4.63 35.52
N ILE A 563 20.01 -5.33 36.51
CA ILE A 563 20.28 -4.75 37.85
C ILE A 563 21.12 -3.47 37.72
N TYR A 564 22.08 -3.47 36.80
CA TYR A 564 22.95 -2.33 36.48
C TYR A 564 22.48 -1.52 35.28
N LYS A 565 21.18 -1.54 34.99
CA LYS A 565 20.51 -0.67 34.02
C LYS A 565 21.18 -0.57 32.64
N ASP A 566 21.67 -1.68 32.11
CA ASP A 566 22.19 -1.71 30.74
C ASP A 566 21.10 -1.26 29.76
N LYS A 567 21.37 -0.17 29.04
CA LYS A 567 20.41 0.48 28.15
C LYS A 567 19.97 -0.45 27.02
N SER A 568 20.89 -1.25 26.47
CA SER A 568 20.58 -2.16 25.37
C SER A 568 19.58 -3.23 25.81
N THR A 569 19.87 -3.89 26.92
CA THR A 569 19.03 -4.95 27.50
C THR A 569 17.66 -4.39 27.93
N ILE A 570 17.60 -3.25 28.61
CA ILE A 570 16.32 -2.64 29.01
C ILE A 570 15.48 -2.24 27.79
N THR A 571 16.10 -1.65 26.77
CA THR A 571 15.39 -1.26 25.54
C THR A 571 14.81 -2.49 24.85
N LYS A 572 15.57 -3.59 24.79
CA LYS A 572 15.12 -4.88 24.24
C LYS A 572 13.88 -5.41 24.98
N LEU A 573 13.87 -5.37 26.32
CA LEU A 573 12.75 -5.84 27.14
C LEU A 573 11.50 -4.97 27.08
N THR A 574 11.66 -3.67 26.79
CA THR A 574 10.55 -2.70 26.72
C THR A 574 10.00 -2.51 25.30
N LEU A 575 10.66 -3.08 24.28
CA LEU A 575 10.31 -2.90 22.87
C LEU A 575 8.94 -3.47 22.48
N HIS A 576 8.38 -4.40 23.27
CA HIS A 576 7.10 -5.05 22.97
C HIS A 576 5.97 -4.05 22.70
N LYS A 577 5.83 -2.99 23.51
CA LYS A 577 4.79 -1.97 23.32
C LYS A 577 4.94 -1.21 22.00
N LYS A 578 6.18 -0.94 21.59
CA LYS A 578 6.48 -0.28 20.33
C LYS A 578 6.12 -1.19 19.15
N LEU A 579 6.46 -2.47 19.24
CA LEU A 579 6.10 -3.47 18.23
C LEU A 579 4.58 -3.63 18.08
N ASP A 580 3.82 -3.61 19.18
CA ASP A 580 2.35 -3.66 19.12
C ASP A 580 1.75 -2.48 18.35
N ALA A 581 2.25 -1.27 18.59
CA ALA A 581 1.80 -0.08 17.88
C ALA A 581 2.18 -0.12 16.38
N GLU A 582 3.40 -0.54 16.06
CA GLU A 582 3.87 -0.72 14.68
C GLU A 582 3.04 -1.78 13.93
N LEU A 583 2.82 -2.94 14.56
CA LEU A 583 1.97 -4.00 14.01
C LEU A 583 0.56 -3.51 13.75
N GLY A 584 -0.05 -2.80 14.71
CA GLY A 584 -1.38 -2.23 14.53
C GLY A 584 -1.49 -1.27 13.34
N SER A 585 -0.44 -0.48 13.09
CA SER A 585 -0.39 0.41 11.91
C SER A 585 -0.22 -0.37 10.61
N LEU A 586 0.71 -1.33 10.57
CA LEU A 586 0.99 -2.13 9.37
C LEU A 586 -0.19 -3.01 8.97
N THR A 587 -0.83 -3.67 9.94
CA THR A 587 -2.01 -4.51 9.70
C THR A 587 -3.17 -3.68 9.16
N LYS A 588 -3.45 -2.51 9.74
CA LYS A 588 -4.50 -1.60 9.22
C LYS A 588 -4.25 -1.18 7.78
N GLU A 589 -2.99 -0.90 7.43
CA GLU A 589 -2.63 -0.51 6.08
C GLU A 589 -2.74 -1.69 5.09
N TYR A 590 -2.33 -2.89 5.51
CA TYR A 590 -2.53 -4.11 4.74
C TYR A 590 -4.01 -4.36 4.48
N GLU A 591 -4.86 -4.24 5.50
CA GLU A 591 -6.31 -4.42 5.39
C GLU A 591 -6.96 -3.40 4.46
N ARG A 592 -6.52 -2.14 4.52
CA ARG A 592 -6.99 -1.07 3.63
C ARG A 592 -6.73 -1.42 2.17
N LEU A 593 -5.52 -1.91 1.85
CA LEU A 593 -5.11 -2.23 0.48
C LEU A 593 -5.67 -3.57 -0.03
N SER A 594 -5.70 -4.59 0.81
CA SER A 594 -6.14 -5.94 0.42
C SER A 594 -7.66 -6.11 0.46
N GLY A 595 -8.36 -5.24 1.19
CA GLY A 595 -9.79 -5.38 1.48
C GLY A 595 -10.12 -6.55 2.41
N LYS A 596 -9.12 -7.15 3.08
CA LYS A 596 -9.28 -8.34 3.92
C LYS A 596 -8.39 -8.26 5.18
N PRO A 597 -8.80 -8.89 6.29
CA PRO A 597 -7.94 -9.07 7.47
C PRO A 597 -6.62 -9.74 7.12
N TYR A 598 -5.53 -9.34 7.79
CA TYR A 598 -4.28 -10.10 7.71
C TYR A 598 -4.43 -11.41 8.49
N GLU A 599 -4.49 -12.55 7.79
CA GLU A 599 -4.50 -13.87 8.44
C GLU A 599 -3.10 -14.22 8.95
N THR A 600 -2.97 -14.39 10.27
CA THR A 600 -1.73 -14.85 10.91
C THR A 600 -1.52 -16.36 10.71
N LYS A 601 -1.72 -16.89 9.51
CA LYS A 601 -1.44 -18.29 9.20
C LYS A 601 -0.01 -18.42 8.67
N ARG A 602 0.97 -18.45 9.58
CA ARG A 602 2.34 -18.87 9.25
C ARG A 602 3.27 -19.23 10.41
N MET A 603 2.80 -19.26 11.66
CA MET A 603 3.66 -19.63 12.81
C MET A 603 3.49 -21.09 13.29
N GLU A 604 2.62 -21.89 12.67
CA GLU A 604 2.40 -23.30 13.10
C GLU A 604 2.95 -24.35 12.12
N GLU A 605 3.50 -23.96 10.96
CA GLU A 605 3.94 -24.92 9.92
C GLU A 605 5.46 -24.97 9.63
N THR A 606 6.29 -24.29 10.40
CA THR A 606 7.76 -24.41 10.30
C THR A 606 8.38 -24.64 11.65
#